data_AF-A0A3M1IG39-F1
#
_entry.id   AF-A0A3M1IG39-F1
#
_cell.length_a   1.000
_cell.length_b   1.000
_cell.length_c   1.000
_cell.angle_alpha   90.00
_cell.angle_beta   90.00
_cell.angle_gamma   90.00
#
_symmetry.space_group_name_H-M   'P 1'
#
loop_
_entity.id
_entity.type
_entity.pdbx_description
1 polymer ?
#
loop_
_entity_poly.entity_id
_entity_poly.type
_entity_poly.pdbx_seq_one_letter_code
_entity_poly.pdbx_strand_id
1 'polypeptide(L)'
;MKTRCELIPVLALTVACAHGAQLTRQQCESNIARQVERVEQGAAAGPYRPDWDSLAIHQAAPEWFRDAKIGIYWHWGVYSVPAYGNEWYPRRMHLKDGKEGRKFTREKSYYQHHVETYGEPDKFGYHDFIPMFK
;
A
#
# COMPACT_ATOMS: atom_id res chain seq x y z
N MET A 1 -15.22 66.08 23.73
CA MET A 1 -13.93 65.71 24.35
C MET A 1 -14.14 64.43 25.15
N LYS A 2 -13.44 63.35 24.80
CA LYS A 2 -13.33 62.02 25.46
C LYS A 2 -14.57 61.10 25.38
N THR A 3 -14.66 60.19 24.40
CA THR A 3 -14.14 58.78 24.39
C THR A 3 -14.50 57.93 25.61
N ARG A 4 -15.21 56.81 25.35
CA ARG A 4 -14.81 55.44 25.71
C ARG A 4 -15.72 54.43 25.01
N CYS A 5 -15.13 53.72 24.06
CA CYS A 5 -15.67 52.55 23.40
C CYS A 5 -15.18 51.34 24.22
N GLU A 6 -16.08 50.62 24.89
CA GLU A 6 -15.74 49.43 25.67
C GLU A 6 -15.62 48.24 24.70
N LEU A 7 -14.37 47.87 24.41
CA LEU A 7 -14.00 46.66 23.68
C LEU A 7 -14.19 45.46 24.61
N ILE A 8 -15.18 44.62 24.29
CA ILE A 8 -15.31 43.27 24.85
C ILE A 8 -14.13 42.45 24.32
N PRO A 9 -13.25 41.89 25.17
CA PRO A 9 -12.18 41.04 24.69
C PRO A 9 -12.78 39.68 24.37
N VAL A 10 -12.90 39.37 23.09
CA VAL A 10 -13.12 38.01 22.61
C VAL A 10 -11.90 37.19 23.04
N LEU A 11 -12.07 36.35 24.06
CA LEU A 11 -11.08 35.33 24.43
C LEU A 11 -10.98 34.34 23.27
N ALA A 12 -10.00 34.55 22.39
CA ALA A 12 -9.62 33.58 21.38
C ALA A 12 -9.01 32.37 22.10
N LEU A 13 -9.83 31.34 22.30
CA LEU A 13 -9.37 30.03 22.73
C LEU A 13 -8.59 29.43 21.54
N THR A 14 -7.29 29.67 21.50
CA THR A 14 -6.40 28.99 20.56
C THR A 14 -6.35 27.51 20.95
N VAL A 15 -7.07 26.69 20.20
CA VAL A 15 -6.87 25.24 20.18
C VAL A 15 -5.44 25.02 19.67
N ALA A 16 -4.51 24.77 20.59
CA ALA A 16 -3.20 24.26 20.24
C ALA A 16 -3.41 22.86 19.66
N CYS A 17 -3.48 22.76 18.34
CA CYS A 17 -3.31 21.48 17.66
C CYS A 17 -2.00 20.87 18.17
N ALA A 18 -2.08 19.73 18.83
CA ALA A 18 -0.92 18.94 19.22
C ALA A 18 -0.22 18.50 17.95
N HIS A 19 0.74 19.30 17.50
CA HIS A 19 1.68 18.91 16.45
C HIS A 19 2.54 17.82 17.06
N GLY A 20 2.26 16.56 16.72
CA GLY A 20 3.21 15.48 16.97
C GLY A 20 4.58 15.95 16.47
N ALA A 21 5.60 15.90 17.34
CA ALA A 21 6.88 16.52 17.06
C ALA A 21 7.45 15.99 15.74
N GLN A 22 7.40 16.83 14.70
CA GLN A 22 7.96 16.52 13.39
C GLN A 22 9.47 16.38 13.57
N LEU A 23 10.04 15.22 13.16
CA LEU A 23 11.48 15.02 13.20
C LEU A 23 12.19 16.11 12.41
N THR A 24 13.27 16.65 12.98
CA THR A 24 14.14 17.56 12.24
C THR A 24 14.82 16.80 11.11
N ARG A 25 15.23 17.51 10.06
CA ARG A 25 16.01 16.93 8.96
C ARG A 25 17.23 16.15 9.48
N GLN A 26 17.93 16.71 10.47
CA GLN A 26 19.09 16.07 11.08
C GLN A 26 18.73 14.75 11.80
N GLN A 27 17.57 14.70 12.46
CA GLN A 27 17.07 13.47 13.09
C GLN A 27 16.69 12.41 12.04
N CYS A 28 16.06 12.82 10.93
CA CYS A 28 15.77 11.93 9.81
C CYS A 28 17.05 11.36 9.19
N GLU A 29 18.05 12.21 8.92
CA GLU A 29 19.34 11.81 8.35
C GLU A 29 20.07 10.82 9.27
N SER A 30 20.08 11.07 10.59
CA SER A 30 20.64 10.14 11.57
C SER A 30 19.89 8.80 11.63
N ASN A 31 18.56 8.83 11.58
CA ASN A 31 17.74 7.62 11.55
C ASN A 31 18.02 6.78 10.30
N ILE A 32 18.13 7.42 9.14
CA ILE A 32 18.48 6.76 7.87
C ILE A 32 19.88 6.15 7.97
N ALA A 33 20.88 6.92 8.41
CA ALA A 33 22.25 6.45 8.53
C ALA A 33 22.35 5.20 9.43
N ARG A 34 21.65 5.20 10.58
CA ARG A 34 21.60 4.04 11.47
C ARG A 34 20.93 2.82 10.81
N GLN A 35 19.88 3.01 10.01
CA GLN A 35 19.26 1.90 9.28
C GLN A 35 20.17 1.36 8.19
N VAL A 36 20.87 2.23 7.46
CA VAL A 36 21.85 1.83 6.43
C VAL A 36 22.97 1.02 7.07
N GLU A 37 23.58 1.50 8.15
CA GLU A 37 24.64 0.78 8.86
C GLU A 37 24.17 -0.61 9.34
N ARG A 38 22.96 -0.70 9.90
CA ARG A 38 22.36 -1.97 10.31
C ARG A 38 22.18 -2.93 9.12
N VAL A 39 21.76 -2.41 7.97
CA VAL A 39 21.60 -3.21 6.73
C VAL A 39 22.96 -3.67 6.22
N GLU A 40 23.98 -2.81 6.23
CA GLU A 40 25.35 -3.14 5.80
C GLU A 40 25.98 -4.21 6.70
N GLN A 41 25.85 -4.07 8.02
CA GLN A 41 26.30 -5.07 8.97
C GLN A 41 25.59 -6.42 8.74
N GLY A 42 24.28 -6.42 8.54
CA GLY A 42 23.52 -7.64 8.22
C GLY A 42 23.94 -8.27 6.90
N ALA A 43 24.20 -7.46 5.87
CA ALA A 43 24.65 -7.90 4.56
C ALA A 43 26.08 -8.47 4.57
N ALA A 44 26.91 -8.13 5.57
CA ALA A 44 28.27 -8.63 5.73
C ALA A 44 28.38 -9.85 6.67
N ALA A 45 27.36 -10.14 7.47
CA ALA A 45 27.40 -11.19 8.49
C ALA A 45 27.24 -12.62 7.93
N GLY A 46 26.80 -12.77 6.69
CA GLY A 46 26.53 -14.05 6.04
C GLY A 46 27.48 -14.38 4.89
N PRO A 47 27.33 -15.58 4.29
CA PRO A 47 28.14 -16.00 3.15
C PRO A 47 27.79 -15.26 1.84
N TYR A 48 26.70 -14.48 1.83
CA TYR A 48 26.22 -13.73 0.68
C TYR A 48 26.39 -12.23 0.90
N ARG A 49 27.05 -11.58 -0.06
CA ARG A 49 27.13 -10.11 -0.19
C ARG A 49 26.08 -9.60 -1.19
N PRO A 50 25.66 -8.33 -1.09
CA PRO A 50 24.61 -7.74 -1.93
C PRO A 50 25.14 -7.35 -3.32
N ASP A 51 25.86 -8.26 -3.97
CA ASP A 51 26.37 -8.12 -5.33
C ASP A 51 26.17 -9.42 -6.12
N TRP A 52 26.14 -9.31 -7.45
CA TRP A 52 25.80 -10.42 -8.33
C TRP A 52 26.78 -11.59 -8.22
N ASP A 53 28.08 -11.32 -8.07
CA ASP A 53 29.12 -12.35 -7.99
C ASP A 53 28.91 -13.24 -6.75
N SER A 54 28.58 -12.61 -5.62
CA SER A 54 28.26 -13.36 -4.39
C SER A 54 26.91 -14.07 -4.46
N LEU A 55 25.87 -13.50 -5.10
CA LEU A 55 24.59 -14.20 -5.23
C LEU A 55 24.65 -15.38 -6.20
N ALA A 56 25.53 -15.31 -7.21
CA ALA A 56 25.67 -16.35 -8.23
C ALA A 56 26.21 -17.68 -7.68
N ILE A 57 26.86 -17.69 -6.50
CA ILE A 57 27.31 -18.94 -5.85
C ILE A 57 26.15 -19.74 -5.24
N HIS A 58 24.95 -19.17 -5.09
CA HIS A 58 23.77 -19.91 -4.62
C HIS A 58 23.30 -20.94 -5.66
N GLN A 59 23.05 -22.17 -5.23
CA GLN A 59 22.48 -23.19 -6.09
C GLN A 59 21.01 -22.89 -6.42
N ALA A 60 20.76 -22.32 -7.61
CA ALA A 60 19.43 -21.86 -8.03
C ALA A 60 18.32 -22.95 -7.97
N ALA A 61 18.68 -24.21 -8.24
CA ALA A 61 17.78 -25.35 -8.16
C ALA A 61 18.37 -26.44 -7.25
N PRO A 62 18.12 -26.40 -5.92
CA PRO A 62 18.58 -27.43 -4.99
C PRO A 62 17.93 -28.79 -5.31
N GLU A 63 18.55 -29.88 -4.85
CA GLU A 63 18.12 -31.26 -5.21
C GLU A 63 16.65 -31.53 -4.86
N TRP A 64 16.21 -31.13 -3.66
CA TRP A 64 14.81 -31.31 -3.26
C TRP A 64 13.82 -30.61 -4.22
N PHE A 65 14.16 -29.43 -4.74
CA PHE A 65 13.30 -28.69 -5.67
C PHE A 65 13.30 -29.35 -7.04
N ARG A 66 14.47 -29.85 -7.47
CA ARG A 66 14.58 -30.66 -8.69
C ARG A 66 13.75 -31.93 -8.57
N ASP A 67 13.68 -32.55 -7.40
CA ASP A 67 12.98 -33.80 -7.15
C ASP A 67 11.48 -33.65 -6.87
N ALA A 68 11.02 -32.47 -6.43
CA ALA A 68 9.62 -32.22 -6.11
C ALA A 68 8.66 -32.44 -7.29
N LYS A 69 9.07 -32.07 -8.51
CA LYS A 69 8.36 -32.15 -9.82
C LYS A 69 7.00 -31.43 -9.92
N ILE A 70 6.17 -31.44 -8.87
CA ILE A 70 4.83 -30.87 -8.84
C ILE A 70 4.74 -29.91 -7.65
N GLY A 71 4.28 -28.69 -7.90
CA GLY A 71 3.95 -27.70 -6.88
C GLY A 71 2.53 -27.19 -7.07
N ILE A 72 1.85 -26.90 -5.96
CA ILE A 72 0.52 -26.30 -5.96
C ILE A 72 0.62 -24.91 -5.32
N TYR A 73 0.03 -23.93 -6.00
CA TYR A 73 -0.11 -22.56 -5.52
C TYR A 73 -1.52 -22.07 -5.84
N TRP A 74 -2.03 -21.10 -5.07
CA TRP A 74 -3.32 -20.47 -5.33
C TRP A 74 -3.25 -18.95 -5.20
N HIS A 75 -3.97 -18.26 -6.07
CA HIS A 75 -4.20 -16.82 -5.97
C HIS A 75 -5.41 -16.56 -5.08
N TRP A 76 -5.16 -16.39 -3.77
CA TRP A 76 -6.19 -16.08 -2.79
C TRP A 76 -5.81 -14.84 -1.98
N GLY A 77 -6.72 -13.89 -1.91
CA GLY A 77 -6.53 -12.66 -1.14
C GLY A 77 -7.76 -11.78 -1.19
N VAL A 78 -7.60 -10.51 -0.80
CA VAL A 78 -8.71 -9.55 -0.73
C VAL A 78 -9.40 -9.35 -2.10
N TYR A 79 -8.67 -9.46 -3.20
CA TYR A 79 -9.23 -9.45 -4.56
C TYR A 79 -10.19 -10.61 -4.85
N SER A 80 -10.19 -11.67 -4.03
CA SER A 80 -11.13 -12.79 -4.13
C SER A 80 -12.50 -12.46 -3.53
N VAL A 81 -12.59 -11.48 -2.61
CA VAL A 81 -13.85 -11.06 -1.97
C VAL A 81 -14.95 -10.68 -2.96
N PRO A 82 -14.70 -9.82 -3.98
CA PRO A 82 -15.74 -9.47 -4.94
C PRO A 82 -16.17 -10.64 -5.84
N ALA A 83 -15.42 -11.75 -5.86
CA ALA A 83 -15.69 -12.96 -6.64
C ALA A 83 -16.06 -12.68 -8.12
N TYR A 84 -15.48 -11.63 -8.69
CA TYR A 84 -15.76 -11.18 -10.04
C TYR A 84 -14.46 -10.88 -10.76
N GLY A 85 -14.34 -11.28 -12.01
CA GLY A 85 -13.13 -11.03 -12.77
C GLY A 85 -11.99 -11.99 -12.44
N ASN A 86 -10.87 -11.40 -12.04
CA ASN A 86 -9.64 -12.08 -11.68
C ASN A 86 -8.89 -11.22 -10.65
N GLU A 87 -7.66 -11.62 -10.29
CA GLU A 87 -6.81 -10.94 -9.30
C GLU A 87 -6.47 -9.47 -9.64
N TRP A 88 -6.76 -9.02 -10.86
CA TRP A 88 -6.61 -7.62 -11.29
C TRP A 88 -7.85 -6.77 -11.01
N TYR A 89 -8.88 -7.32 -10.36
CA TYR A 89 -10.03 -6.55 -9.91
C TYR A 89 -9.66 -5.21 -9.25
N PRO A 90 -8.67 -5.14 -8.32
CA PRO A 90 -8.32 -3.88 -7.64
C PRO A 90 -7.87 -2.79 -8.61
N ARG A 91 -7.15 -3.17 -9.66
CA ARG A 91 -6.73 -2.24 -10.71
C ARG A 91 -7.90 -1.87 -11.61
N ARG A 92 -8.70 -2.84 -12.01
CA ARG A 92 -9.72 -2.68 -13.06
C ARG A 92 -11.01 -2.05 -12.57
N MET A 93 -11.33 -2.14 -11.28
CA MET A 93 -12.49 -1.47 -10.69
C MET A 93 -12.43 0.06 -10.79
N HIS A 94 -11.26 0.65 -11.09
CA HIS A 94 -11.11 2.10 -11.29
C HIS A 94 -11.15 2.53 -12.78
N LEU A 95 -11.19 1.58 -13.71
CA LEU A 95 -11.14 1.87 -15.15
C LEU A 95 -12.55 1.91 -15.72
N LYS A 96 -13.07 3.13 -15.94
CA LYS A 96 -14.38 3.35 -16.56
C LYS A 96 -14.42 2.78 -17.99
N ASP A 97 -15.63 2.45 -18.44
CA ASP A 97 -15.85 1.91 -19.79
C ASP A 97 -15.34 2.86 -20.87
N GLY A 98 -14.70 2.30 -21.90
CA GLY A 98 -14.06 3.07 -22.96
C GLY A 98 -12.83 2.35 -23.50
N LYS A 99 -11.79 3.10 -23.90
CA LYS A 99 -10.54 2.51 -24.43
C LYS A 99 -9.77 1.68 -23.40
N GLU A 100 -9.92 1.98 -22.10
CA GLU A 100 -9.17 1.35 -21.02
C GLU A 100 -10.03 0.42 -20.14
N GLY A 101 -11.35 0.61 -20.14
CA GLY A 101 -12.31 -0.24 -19.43
C GLY A 101 -12.37 -1.63 -20.03
N ARG A 102 -11.81 -2.61 -19.32
CA ARG A 102 -11.85 -4.02 -19.74
C ARG A 102 -13.21 -4.62 -19.36
N LYS A 103 -13.97 -5.08 -20.34
CA LYS A 103 -15.10 -5.97 -20.09
C LYS A 103 -14.59 -7.31 -19.56
N PHE A 104 -15.18 -7.81 -18.48
CA PHE A 104 -14.90 -9.15 -17.99
C PHE A 104 -15.87 -10.16 -18.59
N THR A 105 -17.15 -9.79 -18.64
CA THR A 105 -18.20 -10.57 -19.31
C THR A 105 -18.58 -9.88 -20.62
N ARG A 106 -19.45 -10.51 -21.41
CA ARG A 106 -19.99 -9.88 -22.63
C ARG A 106 -20.74 -8.58 -22.34
N GLU A 107 -21.26 -8.45 -21.12
CA GLU A 107 -22.19 -7.40 -20.71
C GLU A 107 -21.54 -6.38 -19.80
N LYS A 108 -20.68 -6.80 -18.85
CA LYS A 108 -20.21 -5.95 -17.74
C LYS A 108 -18.70 -5.84 -17.62
N SER A 109 -18.22 -4.61 -17.42
CA SER A 109 -16.86 -4.33 -16.98
C SER A 109 -16.68 -4.51 -15.48
N TYR A 110 -15.42 -4.44 -15.05
CA TYR A 110 -15.07 -4.43 -13.62
C TYR A 110 -15.65 -3.20 -12.93
N TYR A 111 -15.52 -2.02 -13.54
CA TYR A 111 -16.06 -0.77 -13.01
C TYR A 111 -17.58 -0.82 -12.88
N GLN A 112 -18.30 -1.27 -13.92
CA GLN A 112 -19.76 -1.39 -13.86
C GLN A 112 -20.21 -2.33 -12.74
N HIS A 113 -19.62 -3.53 -12.67
CA HIS A 113 -19.95 -4.48 -11.61
C HIS A 113 -19.64 -3.89 -10.22
N HIS A 114 -18.53 -3.16 -10.08
CA HIS A 114 -18.17 -2.52 -8.81
C HIS A 114 -19.19 -1.45 -8.40
N VAL A 115 -19.51 -0.54 -9.31
CA VAL A 115 -20.50 0.54 -9.09
C VAL A 115 -21.87 -0.03 -8.73
N GLU A 116 -22.32 -1.08 -9.43
CA GLU A 116 -23.61 -1.70 -9.18
C GLU A 116 -23.68 -2.47 -7.85
N THR A 117 -22.57 -3.04 -7.38
CA THR A 117 -22.56 -3.93 -6.21
C THR A 117 -22.15 -3.21 -4.92
N TYR A 118 -21.20 -2.28 -5.01
CA TYR A 118 -20.54 -1.63 -3.86
C TYR A 118 -20.64 -0.11 -3.89
N GLY A 119 -20.81 0.49 -5.07
CA GLY A 119 -20.86 1.94 -5.27
C GLY A 119 -19.62 2.47 -6.00
N GLU A 120 -19.53 3.79 -6.15
CA GLU A 120 -18.41 4.42 -6.85
C GLU A 120 -17.07 4.11 -6.15
N PRO A 121 -15.98 3.83 -6.90
CA PRO A 121 -14.68 3.46 -6.33
C PRO A 121 -14.02 4.53 -5.42
N ASP A 122 -14.50 5.78 -5.45
CA ASP A 122 -14.05 6.85 -4.55
C ASP A 122 -14.80 6.85 -3.21
N LYS A 123 -15.93 6.14 -3.12
CA LYS A 123 -16.72 5.93 -1.89
C LYS A 123 -16.51 4.55 -1.30
N PHE A 124 -16.41 3.54 -2.15
CA PHE A 124 -16.04 2.18 -1.78
C PHE A 124 -14.75 1.82 -2.52
N GLY A 125 -13.61 1.99 -1.85
CA GLY A 125 -12.31 1.69 -2.41
C GLY A 125 -11.92 0.22 -2.26
N TYR A 126 -10.84 -0.19 -2.91
CA TYR A 126 -10.34 -1.57 -2.75
C TYR A 126 -9.99 -1.94 -1.30
N HIS A 127 -9.55 -0.96 -0.50
CA HIS A 127 -9.20 -1.18 0.90
C HIS A 127 -10.43 -1.55 1.77
N ASP A 128 -11.64 -1.20 1.35
CA ASP A 128 -12.87 -1.54 2.08
C ASP A 128 -13.22 -3.03 2.00
N PHE A 129 -12.62 -3.77 1.06
CA PHE A 129 -12.73 -5.23 1.02
C PHE A 129 -11.86 -5.92 2.09
N ILE A 130 -10.85 -5.26 2.67
CA ILE A 130 -9.95 -5.87 3.67
C ILE A 130 -10.74 -6.45 4.86
N PRO A 131 -11.66 -5.72 5.53
CA PRO A 131 -12.46 -6.29 6.62
C PRO A 131 -13.49 -7.34 6.17
N MET A 132 -13.76 -7.45 4.87
CA MET A 132 -14.70 -8.43 4.31
C MET A 132 -14.03 -9.77 3.98
N PHE A 133 -12.70 -9.81 3.95
CA PHE A 133 -11.95 -11.04 3.75
C PHE A 133 -11.95 -11.86 5.04
N LYS A 134 -12.81 -12.90 5.08
CA LYS A 134 -13.04 -13.79 6.23
C LYS A 134 -12.82 -15.25 5.85
#